data_AF-A0A8T5L7T1-F1
#
_entry.id   AF-A0A8T5L7T1-F1
#
_cell.length_a   1.000
_cell.length_b   1.000
_cell.length_c   1.000
_cell.angle_alpha   90.00
_cell.angle_beta   90.00
_cell.angle_gamma   90.00
#
_symmetry.space_group_name_H-M   'P 1'
#
loop_
_entity.id
_entity.type
_entity.pdbx_description
1 polymer ?
#
loop_
_entity_poly.entity_id
_entity_poly.type
_entity_poly.pdbx_seq_one_letter_code
_entity_poly.pdbx_strand_id
1 'polypeptide(L)'
;MKFIDKRDEIESELRKMPSFSKVSFLDGILKSDATIDVKRFVYLKLAQVYGDIGMNKEASRNIHKAAEKAMNLNDKAEILKAEIEFLIKSEDYEGVSDVFRRIVNLGGDSGATKVMIKEMFNAKARQMMDKGNKNKAVDAYEKMLGYVSEAEDEIMIKEILLTLYRDTGKIQDYNLLKAQFEKD
;
A
#
# COMPACT_ATOMS: atom_id res chain seq x y z
N MET A 1 23.74 23.09 -17.04
CA MET A 1 22.49 22.71 -16.35
C MET A 1 22.68 23.07 -14.88
N LYS A 2 21.83 23.94 -14.30
CA LYS A 2 21.98 24.35 -12.89
C LYS A 2 21.71 23.13 -12.01
N PHE A 3 22.61 22.81 -11.10
CA PHE A 3 22.41 21.76 -10.11
C PHE A 3 21.41 22.28 -9.07
N ILE A 4 20.29 21.59 -8.93
CA ILE A 4 19.25 21.91 -7.94
C ILE A 4 19.34 20.85 -6.86
N ASP A 5 19.80 21.24 -5.67
CA ASP A 5 20.03 20.35 -4.52
C ASP A 5 19.27 20.76 -3.26
N LYS A 6 18.48 21.83 -3.34
CA LYS A 6 17.64 22.30 -2.23
C LYS A 6 16.20 21.86 -2.43
N ARG A 7 15.59 21.31 -1.37
CA ARG A 7 14.20 20.84 -1.37
C ARG A 7 13.23 21.91 -1.86
N ASP A 8 13.38 23.15 -1.38
CA ASP A 8 12.49 24.26 -1.72
C ASP A 8 12.56 24.63 -3.22
N GLU A 9 13.75 24.57 -3.81
CA GLU A 9 13.92 24.81 -5.26
C GLU A 9 13.25 23.70 -6.08
N ILE A 10 13.41 22.44 -5.65
CA ILE A 10 12.74 21.30 -6.29
C ILE A 10 11.22 21.47 -6.22
N GLU A 11 10.66 21.81 -5.05
CA GLU A 11 9.21 22.00 -4.91
C GLU A 11 8.68 23.16 -5.75
N SER A 12 9.40 24.27 -5.81
CA SER A 12 9.04 25.43 -6.63
C SER A 12 8.97 25.05 -8.12
N GLU A 13 9.92 24.27 -8.61
CA GLU A 13 9.91 23.77 -9.99
C GLU A 13 8.78 22.77 -10.23
N LEU A 14 8.53 21.84 -9.31
CA LEU A 14 7.45 20.85 -9.44
C LEU A 14 6.06 21.49 -9.57
N ARG A 15 5.81 22.63 -8.93
CA ARG A 15 4.50 23.32 -9.02
C ARG A 15 4.20 23.88 -10.41
N LYS A 16 5.23 24.16 -11.20
CA LYS A 16 5.11 24.76 -12.54
C LYS A 16 4.98 23.71 -13.64
N MET A 17 5.17 22.43 -13.33
CA MET A 17 5.29 21.35 -14.31
C MET A 17 4.04 20.46 -14.33
N PRO A 18 3.61 19.95 -15.50
CA PRO A 18 2.63 18.87 -15.57
C PRO A 18 3.23 17.54 -15.07
N SER A 19 2.38 16.59 -14.68
CA SER A 19 2.79 15.35 -14.00
C SER A 19 3.90 14.56 -14.71
N PHE A 20 3.82 14.40 -16.04
CA PHE A 20 4.85 13.67 -16.80
C PHE A 20 6.20 14.39 -16.81
N SER A 21 6.21 15.72 -16.90
CA SER A 21 7.45 16.51 -16.84
C SER A 21 8.08 16.45 -15.45
N LYS A 22 7.27 16.35 -14.38
CA LYS A 22 7.77 16.15 -13.00
C LYS A 22 8.59 14.87 -12.88
N VAL A 23 8.14 13.77 -13.50
CA VAL A 23 8.86 12.48 -13.46
C VAL A 23 10.25 12.62 -14.08
N SER A 24 10.33 13.10 -15.32
CA SER A 24 11.61 13.29 -16.03
C SER A 24 12.57 14.23 -15.28
N PHE A 25 12.02 15.30 -14.68
CA PHE A 25 12.80 16.23 -13.86
C PHE A 25 13.38 15.55 -12.62
N LEU A 26 12.55 14.84 -11.86
CA LEU A 26 12.96 14.14 -10.63
C LEU A 26 13.95 13.00 -10.92
N ASP A 27 13.77 12.25 -12.00
CA ASP A 27 14.71 11.23 -12.45
C ASP A 27 16.08 11.82 -12.81
N GLY A 28 16.11 13.04 -13.37
CA GLY A 28 17.35 13.78 -13.60
C GLY A 28 18.11 14.07 -12.32
N ILE A 29 17.40 14.43 -11.24
CA ILE A 29 18.00 14.68 -9.92
C ILE A 29 18.52 13.37 -9.30
N LEU A 30 17.81 12.25 -9.46
CA LEU A 30 18.28 10.96 -8.95
C LEU A 30 19.60 10.49 -9.58
N LYS A 31 19.82 10.85 -10.86
CA LYS A 31 21.03 10.54 -11.62
C LYS A 31 22.21 11.46 -11.29
N SER A 32 21.98 12.54 -10.56
CA SER A 32 23.03 13.50 -10.18
C SER A 32 23.69 13.12 -8.84
N ASP A 33 24.72 13.87 -8.45
CA ASP A 33 25.43 13.72 -7.17
C ASP A 33 24.67 14.33 -5.97
N ALA A 34 23.34 14.36 -6.03
CA ALA A 34 22.51 14.83 -4.94
C ALA A 34 22.73 14.02 -3.65
N THR A 35 22.62 14.69 -2.49
CA THR A 35 22.79 14.07 -1.18
C THR A 35 21.74 12.98 -0.92
N ILE A 36 22.02 12.06 0.01
CA ILE A 36 21.09 10.97 0.37
C ILE A 36 19.72 11.54 0.80
N ASP A 37 19.72 12.62 1.56
CA ASP A 37 18.52 13.27 2.05
C ASP A 37 17.67 13.88 0.91
N VAL A 38 18.34 14.48 -0.10
CA VAL A 38 17.67 14.98 -1.30
C VAL A 38 17.14 13.82 -2.14
N LYS A 39 17.91 12.76 -2.36
CA LYS A 39 17.44 11.58 -3.10
C LYS A 39 16.24 10.92 -2.43
N ARG A 40 16.23 10.80 -1.10
CA ARG A 40 15.08 10.32 -0.33
C ARG A 40 13.85 11.19 -0.58
N PHE A 41 14.00 12.51 -0.48
CA PHE A 41 12.92 13.46 -0.76
C PHE A 41 12.38 13.32 -2.19
N VAL A 42 13.27 13.20 -3.18
CA VAL A 42 12.92 13.00 -4.59
C VAL A 42 12.13 11.72 -4.81
N TYR A 43 12.53 10.61 -4.17
CA TYR A 43 11.77 9.36 -4.20
C TYR A 43 10.35 9.50 -3.63
N LEU A 44 10.18 10.21 -2.50
CA LEU A 44 8.86 10.46 -1.94
C LEU A 44 7.99 11.30 -2.90
N LYS A 45 8.57 12.31 -3.56
CA LYS A 45 7.86 13.11 -4.58
C LYS A 45 7.52 12.30 -5.83
N LEU A 46 8.41 11.43 -6.30
CA LEU A 46 8.11 10.51 -7.39
C LEU A 46 6.95 9.58 -7.03
N ALA A 47 6.95 9.03 -5.82
CA ALA A 47 5.85 8.18 -5.36
C ALA A 47 4.52 8.93 -5.36
N GLN A 48 4.49 10.18 -4.89
CA GLN A 48 3.31 11.04 -4.95
C GLN A 48 2.84 11.24 -6.40
N VAL A 49 3.74 11.65 -7.30
CA VAL A 49 3.40 11.89 -8.72
C VAL A 49 2.87 10.64 -9.39
N TYR A 50 3.49 9.47 -9.16
CA TYR A 50 3.02 8.20 -9.69
C TYR A 50 1.67 7.79 -9.09
N GLY A 51 1.46 8.02 -7.79
CA GLY A 51 0.18 7.80 -7.12
C GLY A 51 -0.95 8.63 -7.71
N ASP A 52 -0.70 9.92 -7.95
CA ASP A 52 -1.69 10.87 -8.50
C ASP A 52 -2.17 10.47 -9.91
N ILE A 53 -1.31 9.83 -10.71
CA ILE A 53 -1.66 9.33 -12.06
C ILE A 53 -2.08 7.86 -12.07
N GLY A 54 -2.28 7.24 -10.90
CA GLY A 54 -2.75 5.86 -10.75
C GLY A 54 -1.70 4.76 -10.97
N MET A 55 -0.42 5.12 -11.12
CA MET A 55 0.72 4.20 -11.25
C MET A 55 1.19 3.72 -9.87
N ASN A 56 0.30 3.04 -9.15
CA ASN A 56 0.51 2.66 -7.75
C ASN A 56 1.69 1.70 -7.54
N LYS A 57 2.02 0.85 -8.53
CA LYS A 57 3.15 -0.09 -8.43
C LYS A 57 4.49 0.64 -8.51
N GLU A 58 4.60 1.66 -9.35
CA GLU A 58 5.76 2.53 -9.43
C GLU A 58 5.86 3.41 -8.19
N ALA A 59 4.71 3.86 -7.66
CA ALA A 59 4.66 4.61 -6.42
C ALA A 59 5.23 3.80 -5.24
N SER A 60 4.78 2.54 -5.04
CA SER A 60 5.29 1.68 -3.97
C SER A 60 6.80 1.45 -4.09
N ARG A 61 7.31 1.17 -5.29
CA ARG A 61 8.76 1.03 -5.55
C ARG A 61 9.57 2.28 -5.17
N ASN A 62 9.01 3.47 -5.39
CA ASN A 62 9.68 4.71 -5.01
C ASN A 62 9.63 4.94 -3.49
N ILE A 63 8.51 4.63 -2.82
CA ILE A 63 8.44 4.63 -1.36
C ILE A 63 9.47 3.68 -0.75
N HIS A 64 9.60 2.47 -1.30
CA HIS A 64 10.60 1.50 -0.87
C HIS A 64 12.03 2.08 -0.92
N LYS A 65 12.40 2.69 -2.05
CA LYS A 65 13.70 3.34 -2.23
C LYS A 65 13.90 4.53 -1.29
N ALA A 66 12.83 5.25 -0.96
CA ALA A 66 12.89 6.30 0.06
C ALA A 66 13.16 5.72 1.45
N ALA A 67 12.48 4.62 1.82
CA ALA A 67 12.67 3.93 3.09
C ALA A 67 14.10 3.37 3.23
N GLU A 68 14.71 2.87 2.16
CA GLU A 68 16.12 2.44 2.16
C GLU A 68 17.10 3.57 2.47
N LYS A 69 16.71 4.83 2.23
CA LYS A 69 17.52 6.03 2.49
C LYS A 69 17.19 6.72 3.81
N ALA A 70 16.23 6.21 4.57
CA ALA A 70 15.91 6.74 5.89
C ALA A 70 17.03 6.39 6.89
N MET A 71 17.49 7.39 7.64
CA MET A 71 18.56 7.20 8.64
C MET A 71 18.05 6.62 9.96
N ASN A 72 16.77 6.84 10.27
CA ASN A 72 16.13 6.41 11.52
C ASN A 72 15.19 5.22 11.23
N LEU A 73 15.24 4.19 12.08
CA LEU A 73 14.37 3.01 11.98
C LEU A 73 12.89 3.36 12.11
N ASN A 74 12.54 4.32 12.98
CA ASN A 74 11.15 4.76 13.16
C ASN A 74 10.65 5.46 11.89
N ASP A 75 11.45 6.38 11.35
CA ASP A 75 11.15 7.05 10.07
C ASP A 75 11.02 6.04 8.92
N LYS A 76 11.90 5.03 8.89
CA LYS A 76 11.82 3.93 7.92
C LYS A 76 10.50 3.16 8.04
N ALA A 77 10.09 2.80 9.26
CA ALA A 77 8.83 2.10 9.51
C ALA A 77 7.61 2.94 9.07
N GLU A 78 7.59 4.24 9.37
CA GLU A 78 6.53 5.14 8.92
C GLU A 78 6.48 5.28 7.39
N ILE A 79 7.63 5.41 6.72
CA ILE A 79 7.66 5.44 5.25
C ILE A 79 7.16 4.11 4.66
N LEU A 80 7.52 2.96 5.25
CA LEU A 80 7.03 1.65 4.81
C LEU A 80 5.52 1.48 4.98
N LYS A 81 4.89 2.14 5.97
CA LYS A 81 3.41 2.14 6.07
C LYS A 81 2.75 2.77 4.85
N ALA A 82 3.35 3.81 4.26
CA ALA A 82 2.87 4.38 3.00
C ALA A 82 3.07 3.44 1.80
N GLU A 83 4.07 2.55 1.84
CA GLU A 83 4.29 1.53 0.79
C GLU A 83 3.10 0.56 0.74
N ILE A 84 2.57 0.16 1.91
CA ILE A 84 1.43 -0.73 2.02
C ILE A 84 0.19 -0.15 1.32
N GLU A 85 -0.07 1.13 1.48
CA GLU A 85 -1.22 1.79 0.83
C GLU A 85 -1.17 1.62 -0.70
N PHE A 86 -0.01 1.87 -1.29
CA PHE A 86 0.19 1.72 -2.74
C PHE A 86 0.15 0.24 -3.19
N LEU A 87 0.63 -0.69 -2.37
CA LEU A 87 0.54 -2.13 -2.64
C LEU A 87 -0.92 -2.59 -2.66
N ILE A 88 -1.73 -2.21 -1.67
CA ILE A 88 -3.17 -2.52 -1.65
C ILE A 88 -3.89 -1.89 -2.84
N LYS A 89 -3.58 -0.63 -3.16
CA LYS A 89 -4.16 0.06 -4.33
C LYS A 89 -3.84 -0.66 -5.64
N SER A 90 -2.62 -1.19 -5.78
CA SER A 90 -2.15 -1.94 -6.96
C SER A 90 -2.50 -3.44 -6.94
N GLU A 91 -3.24 -3.92 -5.93
CA GLU A 91 -3.65 -5.32 -5.77
C GLU A 91 -2.45 -6.29 -5.58
N ASP A 92 -1.31 -5.78 -5.11
CA ASP A 92 -0.11 -6.56 -4.78
C ASP A 92 -0.12 -6.97 -3.30
N TYR A 93 -1.01 -7.92 -2.97
CA TYR A 93 -1.26 -8.32 -1.58
C TYR A 93 -0.14 -9.17 -0.96
N GLU A 94 0.65 -9.86 -1.78
CA GLU A 94 1.85 -10.56 -1.31
C GLU A 94 2.89 -9.56 -0.81
N GLY A 95 3.10 -8.47 -1.57
CA GLY A 95 3.98 -7.38 -1.15
C GLY A 95 3.57 -6.73 0.17
N VAL A 96 2.26 -6.67 0.48
CA VAL A 96 1.78 -6.13 1.77
C VAL A 96 2.32 -6.96 2.94
N SER A 97 2.28 -8.29 2.83
CA SER A 97 2.76 -9.21 3.86
C SER A 97 4.28 -9.06 4.07
N ASP A 98 5.03 -8.87 2.97
CA ASP A 98 6.47 -8.63 3.02
C ASP A 98 6.82 -7.31 3.71
N VAL A 99 6.15 -6.22 3.34
CA VAL A 99 6.38 -4.91 3.95
C VAL A 99 5.96 -4.91 5.41
N PHE A 100 4.83 -5.54 5.75
CA PHE A 100 4.39 -5.68 7.13
C PHE A 100 5.43 -6.39 8.00
N ARG A 101 5.98 -7.52 7.54
CA ARG A 101 7.08 -8.22 8.25
C ARG A 101 8.30 -7.33 8.43
N ARG A 102 8.66 -6.51 7.44
CA ARG A 102 9.77 -5.55 7.54
C ARG A 102 9.48 -4.48 8.60
N ILE A 103 8.27 -3.95 8.68
CA ILE A 103 7.87 -2.98 9.71
C ILE A 103 8.00 -3.60 11.11
N VAL A 104 7.51 -4.83 11.30
CA VAL A 104 7.62 -5.55 12.58
C VAL A 104 9.09 -5.78 12.95
N ASN A 105 9.93 -6.18 11.99
CA ASN A 105 11.37 -6.38 12.21
C ASN A 105 12.13 -5.10 12.53
N LEU A 106 11.59 -3.93 12.17
CA LEU A 106 12.13 -2.62 12.56
C LEU A 106 11.67 -2.19 13.96
N GLY A 107 10.88 -3.01 14.66
CA GLY A 107 10.30 -2.67 15.97
C GLY A 107 9.04 -1.82 15.87
N GLY A 108 8.40 -1.73 14.70
CA GLY A 108 7.14 -1.02 14.53
C GLY A 108 5.99 -1.71 15.29
N ASP A 109 4.99 -0.92 15.68
CA ASP A 109 3.80 -1.44 16.36
C ASP A 109 3.00 -2.36 15.43
N SER A 110 3.12 -3.67 15.66
CA SER A 110 2.43 -4.70 14.89
C SER A 110 0.91 -4.60 15.01
N GLY A 111 0.37 -4.20 16.18
CA GLY A 111 -1.06 -4.13 16.41
C GLY A 111 -1.67 -2.96 15.65
N ALA A 112 -1.12 -1.76 15.83
CA ALA A 112 -1.55 -0.57 15.10
C ALA A 112 -1.41 -0.74 13.58
N THR A 113 -0.33 -1.37 13.13
CA THR A 113 -0.11 -1.62 11.70
C THR A 113 -1.14 -2.62 11.14
N LYS A 114 -1.49 -3.69 11.88
CA LYS A 114 -2.56 -4.61 11.47
C LYS A 114 -3.91 -3.92 11.33
N VAL A 115 -4.28 -3.06 12.29
CA VAL A 115 -5.52 -2.27 12.24
C VAL A 115 -5.55 -1.38 11.00
N MET A 116 -4.46 -0.66 10.73
CA MET A 116 -4.33 0.16 9.52
C MET A 116 -4.49 -0.66 8.23
N ILE A 117 -3.84 -1.82 8.14
CA ILE A 117 -3.93 -2.72 6.98
C ILE A 117 -5.36 -3.22 6.79
N LYS A 118 -6.03 -3.64 7.87
CA LYS A 118 -7.44 -4.07 7.87
C LYS A 118 -8.34 -2.98 7.29
N GLU A 119 -8.21 -1.75 7.77
CA GLU A 119 -9.02 -0.61 7.30
C GLU A 119 -8.81 -0.34 5.81
N MET A 120 -7.56 -0.38 5.33
CA MET A 120 -7.23 -0.19 3.91
C MET A 120 -7.80 -1.29 3.02
N PHE A 121 -7.72 -2.56 3.45
CA PHE A 121 -8.33 -3.68 2.71
C PHE A 121 -9.85 -3.56 2.67
N ASN A 122 -10.50 -3.22 3.79
CA ASN A 122 -11.95 -3.03 3.83
C ASN A 122 -12.40 -1.92 2.87
N ALA A 123 -11.68 -0.78 2.86
CA ALA A 123 -11.96 0.32 1.94
C ALA A 123 -11.80 -0.12 0.46
N LYS A 124 -10.71 -0.85 0.14
CA LYS A 124 -10.46 -1.39 -1.20
C LYS A 124 -11.53 -2.42 -1.62
N ALA A 125 -11.91 -3.33 -0.73
CA ALA A 125 -12.93 -4.34 -0.99
C ALA A 125 -14.30 -3.70 -1.27
N ARG A 126 -14.70 -2.71 -0.48
CA ARG A 126 -15.92 -1.92 -0.72
C ARG A 126 -15.87 -1.19 -2.06
N GLN A 127 -14.76 -0.54 -2.38
CA GLN A 127 -14.58 0.09 -3.69
C GLN A 127 -14.75 -0.92 -4.85
N MET A 128 -14.29 -2.16 -4.68
CA MET A 128 -14.47 -3.22 -5.69
C MET A 128 -15.91 -3.68 -5.79
N MET A 129 -16.62 -3.79 -4.67
CA MET A 129 -18.04 -4.08 -4.63
C MET A 129 -18.86 -3.02 -5.37
N ASP A 130 -18.58 -1.74 -5.12
CA ASP A 130 -19.27 -0.61 -5.76
C ASP A 130 -19.06 -0.59 -7.28
N LYS A 131 -17.92 -1.09 -7.74
CA LYS A 131 -17.59 -1.24 -9.17
C LYS A 131 -18.14 -2.54 -9.79
N GLY A 132 -18.84 -3.37 -9.03
CA GLY A 132 -19.35 -4.67 -9.47
C GLY A 132 -18.28 -5.77 -9.58
N ASN A 133 -17.05 -5.51 -9.15
CA ASN A 133 -15.93 -6.46 -9.21
C ASN A 133 -15.91 -7.39 -8.00
N LYS A 134 -16.99 -8.19 -7.82
CA LYS A 134 -17.17 -9.06 -6.64
C LYS A 134 -16.00 -10.03 -6.41
N ASN A 135 -15.44 -10.61 -7.47
CA ASN A 135 -14.26 -11.51 -7.35
C ASN A 135 -13.05 -10.79 -6.73
N LYS A 136 -12.77 -9.54 -7.15
CA LYS A 136 -11.67 -8.76 -6.56
C LYS A 136 -11.95 -8.36 -5.12
N ALA A 137 -13.21 -8.13 -4.77
CA ALA A 137 -13.61 -7.87 -3.39
C ALA A 137 -13.40 -9.11 -2.51
N VAL A 138 -13.70 -10.31 -3.02
CA VAL A 138 -13.39 -11.58 -2.36
C VAL A 138 -11.89 -11.68 -2.06
N ASP A 139 -11.04 -11.49 -3.06
CA ASP A 139 -9.59 -11.60 -2.88
C ASP A 139 -9.07 -10.60 -1.81
N ALA A 140 -9.62 -9.39 -1.77
CA ALA A 140 -9.26 -8.39 -0.76
C ALA A 140 -9.70 -8.81 0.66
N TYR A 141 -10.93 -9.31 0.83
CA TYR A 141 -11.43 -9.78 2.13
C TYR A 141 -10.69 -11.04 2.62
N GLU A 142 -10.36 -11.98 1.73
CA GLU A 142 -9.55 -13.15 2.06
C GLU A 142 -8.19 -12.74 2.62
N LYS A 143 -7.52 -11.79 1.97
CA LYS A 143 -6.23 -11.27 2.46
C LYS A 143 -6.38 -10.48 3.75
N MET A 144 -7.50 -9.77 3.94
CA MET A 144 -7.79 -9.01 5.15
C MET A 144 -7.85 -9.87 6.41
N LEU A 145 -8.34 -11.12 6.32
CA LEU A 145 -8.41 -12.05 7.46
C LEU A 145 -7.05 -12.26 8.13
N GLY A 146 -5.94 -12.21 7.39
CA GLY A 146 -4.58 -12.33 7.95
C GLY A 146 -4.15 -11.17 8.87
N TYR A 147 -4.91 -10.07 8.87
CA TYR A 147 -4.62 -8.85 9.63
C TYR A 147 -5.66 -8.54 10.71
N VAL A 148 -6.68 -9.37 10.86
CA VAL A 148 -7.67 -9.22 11.93
C VAL A 148 -7.13 -9.73 13.25
N SER A 149 -7.44 -9.01 14.33
CA SER A 149 -7.05 -9.38 15.69
C SER A 149 -8.25 -9.55 16.63
N GLU A 150 -9.44 -9.07 16.24
CA GLU A 150 -10.67 -9.15 17.02
C GLU A 150 -11.58 -10.24 16.43
N ALA A 151 -12.09 -11.14 17.28
CA ALA A 151 -12.93 -12.25 16.84
C ALA A 151 -14.24 -11.77 16.18
N GLU A 152 -14.81 -10.65 16.66
CA GLU A 152 -16.02 -10.04 16.11
C GLU A 152 -15.82 -9.59 14.65
N ASP A 153 -14.70 -8.93 14.37
CA ASP A 153 -14.31 -8.56 13.00
C ASP A 153 -14.12 -9.79 12.12
N GLU A 154 -13.48 -10.84 12.65
CA GLU A 154 -13.21 -12.07 11.90
C GLU A 154 -14.52 -12.73 11.46
N ILE A 155 -15.48 -12.85 12.40
CA ILE A 155 -16.82 -13.37 12.13
C ILE A 155 -17.50 -12.53 11.04
N MET A 156 -17.52 -11.20 11.20
CA MET A 156 -18.15 -10.29 10.25
C MET A 156 -17.58 -10.45 8.82
N ILE A 157 -16.26 -10.56 8.70
CA ILE A 157 -15.60 -10.69 7.38
C ILE A 157 -15.91 -12.04 6.76
N LYS A 158 -15.90 -13.10 7.56
CA LYS A 158 -16.23 -14.44 7.08
C LYS A 158 -17.71 -14.52 6.63
N GLU A 159 -18.64 -13.85 7.30
CA GLU A 159 -20.04 -13.73 6.85
C GLU A 159 -20.18 -13.01 5.50
N ILE A 160 -19.43 -11.92 5.32
CA ILE A 160 -19.34 -11.20 4.04
C ILE A 160 -18.80 -12.15 2.95
N LEU A 161 -17.71 -12.87 3.24
CA LEU A 161 -17.11 -13.83 2.31
C LEU A 161 -18.08 -14.96 1.93
N LEU A 162 -18.85 -15.51 2.87
CA LEU A 162 -19.89 -16.50 2.56
C LEU A 162 -20.91 -15.96 1.55
N THR A 163 -21.35 -14.71 1.74
CA THR A 163 -22.27 -14.07 0.79
C THR A 163 -21.62 -13.91 -0.58
N LEU A 164 -20.38 -13.41 -0.63
CA LEU A 164 -19.66 -13.20 -1.88
C LEU A 164 -19.32 -14.49 -2.61
N TYR A 165 -18.91 -15.54 -1.91
CA TYR A 165 -18.63 -16.85 -2.51
C TYR A 165 -19.87 -17.43 -3.18
N ARG A 166 -21.03 -17.35 -2.52
CA ARG A 166 -22.31 -17.75 -3.12
C ARG A 166 -22.61 -16.93 -4.37
N ASP A 167 -22.50 -15.60 -4.28
CA ASP A 167 -22.80 -14.68 -5.38
C ASP A 167 -21.86 -14.82 -6.58
N THR A 168 -20.61 -15.22 -6.35
CA THR A 168 -19.58 -15.41 -7.40
C THR A 168 -19.48 -16.84 -7.90
N GLY A 169 -20.24 -17.78 -7.34
CA GLY A 169 -20.22 -19.19 -7.71
C GLY A 169 -19.02 -19.98 -7.18
N LYS A 170 -18.26 -19.44 -6.22
CA LYS A 170 -17.18 -20.12 -5.49
C LYS A 170 -17.74 -21.11 -4.45
N ILE A 171 -18.51 -22.10 -4.91
CA ILE A 171 -19.28 -23.01 -4.03
C ILE A 171 -18.38 -23.89 -3.15
N GLN A 172 -17.20 -24.27 -3.63
CA GLN A 172 -16.24 -25.05 -2.83
C GLN A 172 -15.75 -24.24 -1.62
N ASP A 173 -15.30 -23.01 -1.86
CA ASP A 173 -14.83 -22.09 -0.80
C ASP A 173 -15.96 -21.75 0.19
N TYR A 174 -17.19 -21.56 -0.33
CA TYR A 174 -18.38 -21.38 0.51
C TYR A 174 -18.60 -22.54 1.48
N ASN A 175 -18.60 -23.78 0.97
CA ASN A 175 -18.85 -24.96 1.79
C ASN A 175 -17.73 -25.18 2.82
N LEU A 176 -16.46 -24.93 2.43
CA LEU A 176 -15.31 -25.01 3.33
C LEU A 176 -15.43 -24.01 4.47
N LEU A 177 -15.70 -22.73 4.16
CA LEU A 177 -15.82 -21.68 5.17
C LEU A 177 -17.04 -21.92 6.08
N LYS A 178 -18.17 -22.34 5.52
CA LYS A 178 -19.38 -22.63 6.29
C LYS A 178 -19.17 -23.79 7.28
N ALA A 179 -18.48 -24.85 6.86
CA ALA A 179 -18.16 -25.98 7.72
C ALA A 179 -17.19 -25.63 8.86
N GLN A 180 -16.39 -24.57 8.73
CA GLN A 180 -15.57 -24.03 9.82
C GLN A 180 -16.43 -23.31 10.85
N PHE A 181 -17.37 -22.47 10.40
CA PHE A 181 -18.31 -21.76 11.28
C PHE A 181 -19.21 -22.67 12.11
N GLU A 182 -19.65 -23.80 11.58
CA GLU A 182 -20.54 -24.72 12.29
C GLU A 182 -19.83 -25.55 13.38
N LYS A 183 -18.50 -25.47 13.46
CA LYS A 183 -17.68 -26.20 14.44
C LYS A 183 -17.23 -25.35 15.63
N ASP A 184 -17.28 -24.03 15.50
CA ASP A 184 -16.93 -23.05 16.54
C ASP A 184 -18.16 -22.66 17.36
#